data_AF-A0A2T4V9F7-F1
#
_entry.id   AF-A0A2T4V9F7-F1
#
_cell.length_a   1.000
_cell.length_b   1.000
_cell.length_c   1.000
_cell.angle_alpha   90.00
_cell.angle_beta   90.00
_cell.angle_gamma   90.00
#
_symmetry.space_group_name_H-M   'P 1'
#
loop_
_entity.id
_entity.type
_entity.pdbx_description
1 polymer ?
#
loop_
_entity_poly.entity_id
_entity_poly.type
_entity_poly.pdbx_seq_one_letter_code
_entity_poly.pdbx_strand_id
1 'polypeptide(L)'
;MHLQGPDRSSRRTDTSGSLVGWGRGLLAALLLASSGCSFIVDSDAQQCATDEDCVRFGSYPVCKEGLCVPSGLGPPGCFKGEVSTEEQYRNQCTTAQCIPFDNCARLGLCNGAALPPLVPKP
;
A
#
# COMPACT_ATOMS: atom_id res chain seq x y z
N MET A 1 35.25 -17.00 7.32
CA MET A 1 35.95 -16.16 6.32
C MET A 1 36.13 -14.80 6.96
N HIS A 2 37.38 -14.52 7.34
CA HIS A 2 37.83 -13.35 8.10
C HIS A 2 38.32 -12.32 7.07
N LEU A 3 37.86 -11.08 7.13
CA LEU A 3 38.47 -10.00 6.36
C LEU A 3 38.86 -8.85 7.29
N GLN A 4 40.18 -8.61 7.29
CA GLN A 4 40.90 -7.54 7.96
C GLN A 4 40.31 -6.14 7.66
N GLY A 5 40.37 -5.26 8.65
CA GLY A 5 40.14 -3.82 8.49
C GLY A 5 41.30 -3.09 7.80
N PRO A 6 41.26 -1.76 7.83
CA PRO A 6 42.49 -1.02 8.06
C PRO A 6 42.35 0.04 9.16
N ASP A 7 43.36 0.02 10.02
CA ASP A 7 43.80 1.02 10.98
C ASP A 7 44.01 2.38 10.29
N ARG A 8 43.44 3.46 10.83
CA ARG A 8 43.76 4.83 10.42
C ARG A 8 43.92 5.75 11.63
N SER A 9 45.15 5.75 12.12
CA SER A 9 45.97 6.96 12.32
C SER A 9 45.25 8.13 12.97
N SER A 10 45.36 8.16 14.29
CA SER A 10 45.28 9.35 15.14
C SER A 10 46.11 10.48 14.55
N ARG A 11 45.43 11.54 14.07
CA ARG A 11 46.07 12.80 13.69
C ARG A 11 45.50 13.89 14.58
N ARG A 12 46.25 14.18 15.65
CA ARG A 12 46.07 15.33 16.53
C ARG A 12 46.37 16.60 15.71
N THR A 13 45.38 17.43 15.46
CA THR A 13 45.58 18.79 14.92
C THR A 13 45.32 19.78 16.04
N ASP A 14 46.41 20.18 16.70
CA ASP A 14 46.51 21.47 17.37
C ASP A 14 46.58 22.56 16.30
N THR A 15 45.66 23.51 16.32
CA THR A 15 45.86 24.80 15.67
C THR A 15 45.26 25.91 16.51
N SER A 16 46.17 26.58 17.20
CA SER A 16 46.07 27.92 17.77
C SER A 16 45.66 28.96 16.73
N GLY A 17 44.79 29.87 17.14
CA GLY A 17 44.80 31.28 16.74
C GLY A 17 44.31 31.65 15.33
N SER A 18 43.16 32.32 15.26
CA SER A 18 43.01 33.69 14.71
C SER A 18 41.56 33.98 14.32
N LEU A 19 41.02 35.06 14.86
CA LEU A 19 39.63 35.53 14.74
C LEU A 19 39.28 36.13 13.34
N VAL A 20 39.83 35.61 12.25
CA VAL A 20 39.58 36.07 10.87
C VAL A 20 38.98 34.92 10.06
N GLY A 21 37.67 34.68 10.16
CA GLY A 21 37.11 33.52 9.43
C GLY A 21 35.59 33.28 9.47
N TRP A 22 34.79 34.16 10.08
CA TRP A 22 33.36 33.88 10.27
C TRP A 22 32.57 33.77 8.95
N GLY A 23 32.98 34.47 7.88
CA GLY A 23 32.35 34.35 6.56
C GLY A 23 32.63 33.04 5.82
N ARG A 24 33.79 32.40 6.07
CA ARG A 24 34.17 31.14 5.40
C ARG A 24 33.62 29.91 6.14
N GLY A 25 33.45 30.01 7.46
CA GLY A 25 32.82 28.95 8.26
C GLY A 25 31.34 28.74 7.93
N LEU A 26 30.60 29.81 7.66
CA LEU A 26 29.19 29.74 7.28
C LEU A 26 28.98 29.04 5.92
N LEU A 27 29.83 29.31 4.93
CA LEU A 27 29.79 28.64 3.62
C LEU A 27 30.07 27.14 3.72
N ALA A 28 31.03 26.73 4.57
CA ALA A 28 31.31 25.31 4.80
C ALA A 28 30.14 24.62 5.53
N ALA A 29 29.55 25.26 6.55
CA ALA A 29 28.40 24.71 7.27
C ALA A 29 27.15 24.56 6.38
N LEU A 30 26.91 25.50 5.46
CA LEU A 30 25.80 25.43 4.50
C LEU A 30 25.97 24.29 3.49
N LEU A 31 27.20 24.00 3.06
CA LEU A 31 27.51 22.90 2.13
C LEU A 31 27.35 21.52 2.82
N LEU A 32 27.76 21.38 4.08
CA LEU A 32 27.54 20.14 4.83
C LEU A 32 26.07 19.86 5.17
N ALA A 33 25.22 20.89 5.25
CA ALA A 33 23.78 20.72 5.46
C ALA A 33 23.03 20.22 4.21
N SER A 34 23.69 20.19 3.04
CA SER A 34 23.10 19.76 1.76
C SER A 34 23.33 18.29 1.41
N SER A 35 23.90 17.47 2.31
CA SER A 35 23.94 16.01 2.17
C SER A 35 22.56 15.40 2.47
N GLY A 36 21.57 15.75 1.65
CA GLY A 36 20.29 15.07 1.64
C GLY A 36 20.48 13.63 1.17
N CYS A 37 19.96 12.67 1.94
CA CYS A 37 19.77 11.31 1.45
C CYS A 37 18.87 11.38 0.22
N SER A 38 19.44 11.23 -0.98
CA SER A 38 18.66 11.11 -2.20
C SER A 38 17.94 9.76 -2.14
N PHE A 39 16.63 9.78 -1.96
CA PHE A 39 15.81 8.58 -2.05
C PHE A 39 15.71 8.24 -3.54
N ILE A 40 16.55 7.31 -4.00
CA ILE A 40 16.41 6.75 -5.35
C ILE A 40 15.18 5.84 -5.31
N VAL A 41 14.10 6.29 -5.94
CA VAL A 41 12.93 5.46 -6.18
C VAL A 41 13.21 4.71 -7.47
N ASP A 42 13.53 3.43 -7.33
CA ASP A 42 13.64 2.53 -8.47
C ASP A 42 12.22 2.23 -8.97
N SER A 43 11.85 2.85 -10.10
CA SER A 43 10.56 2.65 -10.76
C SER A 43 10.51 1.38 -11.62
N ASP A 44 11.66 0.74 -11.87
CA ASP A 44 11.77 -0.52 -12.62
C ASP A 44 11.94 -1.73 -11.69
N ALA A 45 11.92 -1.51 -10.37
CA ALA A 45 11.99 -2.59 -9.39
C ALA A 45 10.75 -3.50 -9.50
N GLN A 46 10.97 -4.67 -10.09
CA GLN A 46 9.99 -5.74 -10.14
C GLN A 46 9.63 -6.17 -8.70
N GLN A 47 8.39 -5.89 -8.28
CA GLN A 47 7.88 -6.19 -6.94
C GLN A 47 7.50 -7.66 -6.76
N CYS A 48 7.19 -8.36 -7.85
CA CYS A 48 6.73 -9.73 -7.85
C CYS A 48 7.13 -10.48 -9.13
N ALA A 49 7.25 -11.80 -9.02
CA ALA A 49 7.27 -12.73 -10.16
C ALA A 49 5.98 -13.57 -10.21
N THR A 50 5.33 -13.75 -9.07
CA THR A 50 4.13 -14.58 -8.88
C THR A 50 3.12 -13.87 -7.98
N ASP A 51 1.85 -14.30 -8.01
CA ASP A 51 0.80 -13.76 -7.14
C ASP A 51 1.15 -13.94 -5.65
N GLU A 52 1.87 -15.01 -5.32
CA GLU A 52 2.32 -15.33 -3.96
C GLU A 52 3.27 -14.27 -3.39
N ASP A 53 4.07 -13.60 -4.22
CA ASP A 53 4.96 -12.51 -3.77
C ASP A 53 4.17 -11.30 -3.26
N CYS A 54 2.89 -11.20 -3.68
CA CYS A 54 2.06 -10.07 -3.39
C CYS A 54 1.23 -10.20 -2.11
N VAL A 55 1.14 -11.38 -1.48
CA VAL A 55 0.22 -11.66 -0.35
C VAL A 55 0.34 -10.68 0.83
N ARG A 56 1.51 -10.06 1.01
CA ARG A 56 1.75 -9.05 2.05
C ARG A 56 1.06 -7.70 1.82
N PHE A 57 0.56 -7.43 0.60
CA PHE A 57 0.04 -6.12 0.20
C PHE A 57 -1.49 -6.02 0.29
N GLY A 58 -2.22 -7.07 0.65
CA GLY A 58 -3.66 -6.98 0.91
C GLY A 58 -4.44 -8.28 0.72
N SER A 59 -5.76 -8.15 0.58
CA SER A 59 -6.68 -9.25 0.31
C SER A 59 -6.74 -9.48 -1.20
N TYR A 60 -6.07 -10.51 -1.69
CA TYR A 60 -6.06 -10.91 -3.11
C TYR A 60 -5.34 -9.97 -4.10
N PRO A 61 -4.13 -9.48 -3.83
CA PRO A 61 -3.32 -8.85 -4.87
C PRO A 61 -2.84 -9.90 -5.88
N VAL A 62 -2.63 -9.47 -7.12
CA VAL A 62 -2.10 -10.29 -8.22
C VAL A 62 -0.85 -9.63 -8.78
N CYS A 63 0.07 -10.46 -9.27
CA CYS A 63 1.26 -9.97 -9.93
C CYS A 63 0.95 -9.67 -11.39
N LYS A 64 1.00 -8.39 -11.77
CA LYS A 64 0.79 -7.93 -13.13
C LYS A 64 1.94 -7.04 -13.55
N GLU A 65 2.64 -7.43 -14.62
CA GLU A 65 3.77 -6.67 -15.17
C GLU A 65 4.86 -6.39 -14.11
N GLY A 66 5.06 -7.33 -13.18
CA GLY A 66 6.02 -7.17 -12.10
C GLY A 66 5.56 -6.31 -10.94
N LEU A 67 4.30 -5.85 -10.92
CA LEU A 67 3.73 -5.03 -9.86
C LEU A 67 2.58 -5.74 -9.16
N CYS A 68 2.46 -5.54 -7.85
CA CYS A 68 1.35 -6.06 -7.07
C CYS A 68 0.15 -5.13 -7.19
N VAL A 69 -0.89 -5.56 -7.90
CA VAL A 69 -2.10 -4.77 -8.14
C VAL A 69 -3.34 -5.46 -7.52
N PRO A 70 -4.39 -4.70 -7.14
CA PRO A 70 -5.63 -5.29 -6.67
C PRO A 70 -6.30 -6.14 -7.77
N SER A 71 -6.72 -7.36 -7.45
CA SER A 71 -7.45 -8.23 -8.39
C SER A 71 -8.90 -7.80 -8.65
N GLY A 72 -9.45 -6.93 -7.80
CA GLY A 72 -10.88 -6.59 -7.81
C GLY A 72 -11.77 -7.66 -7.17
N LEU A 73 -11.21 -8.76 -6.68
CA LEU A 73 -11.94 -9.76 -5.91
C LEU A 73 -12.29 -9.21 -4.53
N GLY A 74 -13.52 -9.47 -4.11
CA GLY A 74 -13.99 -9.13 -2.77
C GLY A 74 -15.22 -9.95 -2.37
N PRO A 75 -15.73 -9.71 -1.15
CA PRO A 75 -15.20 -8.80 -0.12
C PRO A 75 -13.92 -9.33 0.59
N PRO A 76 -13.21 -8.55 1.42
CA PRO A 76 -12.06 -9.04 2.20
C PRO A 76 -12.43 -10.27 3.04
N GLY A 77 -11.63 -11.33 2.97
CA GLY A 77 -11.89 -12.60 3.67
C GLY A 77 -12.78 -13.58 2.90
N CYS A 78 -13.18 -13.27 1.67
CA CYS A 78 -13.78 -14.25 0.76
C CYS A 78 -12.83 -15.42 0.42
N PHE A 79 -13.42 -16.54 0.05
CA PHE A 79 -12.75 -17.76 -0.34
C PHE A 79 -12.34 -17.74 -1.83
N LYS A 80 -11.07 -18.07 -2.12
CA LYS A 80 -10.52 -18.20 -3.47
C LYS A 80 -10.10 -19.65 -3.70
N GLY A 81 -10.52 -20.25 -4.81
CA GLY A 81 -10.12 -21.60 -5.22
C GLY A 81 -11.29 -22.56 -5.38
N GLU A 82 -10.97 -23.85 -5.43
CA GLU A 82 -11.95 -24.92 -5.57
C GLU A 82 -12.68 -25.16 -4.23
N VAL A 83 -14.00 -25.21 -4.29
CA VAL A 83 -14.88 -25.30 -3.13
C VAL A 83 -15.01 -26.75 -2.67
N SER A 84 -14.83 -26.97 -1.37
CA SER A 84 -15.01 -28.27 -0.71
C SER A 84 -16.03 -28.22 0.44
N THR A 85 -16.46 -27.03 0.87
CA THR A 85 -17.44 -26.86 1.94
C THR A 85 -18.53 -25.86 1.57
N GLU A 86 -19.68 -25.93 2.25
CA GLU A 86 -20.78 -24.98 2.04
C GLU A 86 -20.39 -23.54 2.40
N GLU A 87 -19.55 -23.36 3.43
CA GLU A 87 -19.05 -22.04 3.80
C GLU A 87 -18.19 -21.43 2.69
N GLN A 88 -17.30 -22.23 2.09
CA GLN A 88 -16.47 -21.82 0.96
C GLN A 88 -17.32 -21.48 -0.28
N TYR A 89 -18.40 -22.24 -0.50
CA TYR A 89 -19.35 -21.95 -1.57
C TYR A 89 -20.02 -20.59 -1.38
N ARG A 90 -20.56 -20.34 -0.18
CA ARG A 90 -21.29 -19.09 0.13
C ARG A 90 -20.38 -17.87 0.20
N ASN A 91 -19.12 -18.05 0.58
CA ASN A 91 -18.16 -16.97 0.73
C ASN A 91 -17.19 -16.86 -0.45
N GLN A 92 -17.52 -17.40 -1.64
CA GLN A 92 -16.63 -17.33 -2.79
C GLN A 92 -16.37 -15.87 -3.22
N CYS A 93 -15.12 -15.56 -3.54
CA CYS A 93 -14.73 -14.23 -4.03
C CYS A 93 -15.38 -13.90 -5.37
N THR A 94 -15.81 -12.64 -5.54
CA THR A 94 -16.40 -12.14 -6.79
C THR A 94 -15.87 -10.74 -7.13
N THR A 95 -15.98 -10.36 -8.40
CA THR A 95 -15.77 -8.98 -8.87
C THR A 95 -17.07 -8.17 -8.93
N ALA A 96 -18.19 -8.77 -8.52
CA ALA A 96 -19.48 -8.11 -8.48
C ALA A 96 -19.47 -6.94 -7.49
N GLN A 97 -20.20 -5.87 -7.85
CA GLN A 97 -20.39 -4.72 -6.99
C GLN A 97 -21.70 -4.86 -6.20
N CYS A 98 -21.67 -4.54 -4.91
CA CYS A 98 -22.87 -4.42 -4.09
C CYS A 98 -23.57 -3.11 -4.44
N ILE A 99 -24.61 -3.19 -5.29
CA ILE A 99 -25.47 -2.06 -5.60
C ILE A 99 -26.70 -2.14 -4.67
N PRO A 100 -26.92 -1.17 -3.76
CA PRO A 100 -28.11 -1.17 -2.94
C PRO A 100 -29.36 -1.05 -3.83
N PHE A 101 -30.33 -1.92 -3.60
CA PHE A 101 -31.58 -1.88 -4.36
C PHE A 101 -32.54 -0.88 -3.70
N ASP A 102 -32.80 0.23 -4.39
CA ASP A 102 -33.71 1.27 -3.91
C ASP A 102 -35.18 0.90 -4.16
N ASN A 103 -35.67 -0.07 -3.38
CA ASN A 103 -37.08 -0.47 -3.38
C ASN A 103 -37.98 0.73 -3.11
N CYS A 104 -37.55 1.59 -2.20
CA CYS A 104 -38.32 2.74 -1.75
C CYS A 104 -38.60 3.73 -2.89
N ALA A 105 -37.58 4.15 -3.64
CA ALA A 105 -37.76 5.07 -4.75
C ALA A 105 -38.48 4.41 -5.92
N ARG A 106 -38.16 3.15 -6.23
CA ARG A 106 -38.80 2.40 -7.32
C ARG A 106 -40.28 2.15 -7.09
N LEU A 107 -40.68 1.93 -5.83
CA LEU A 107 -42.08 1.75 -5.44
C LEU A 107 -42.77 3.08 -5.12
N GLY A 108 -42.06 4.20 -5.14
CA GLY A 108 -42.61 5.52 -4.80
C GLY A 108 -43.00 5.66 -3.32
N LEU A 109 -42.37 4.90 -2.42
CA LEU A 109 -42.72 4.82 -0.99
C LEU A 109 -41.81 5.65 -0.07
N CYS A 110 -40.87 6.44 -0.62
CA CYS A 110 -39.94 7.25 0.17
C CYS A 110 -40.55 8.48 0.87
N ASN A 111 -41.86 8.66 0.74
CA ASN A 111 -42.66 9.68 1.43
C ASN A 111 -43.47 9.12 2.60
N GLY A 112 -43.20 7.88 3.04
CA GLY A 112 -43.97 7.22 4.09
C GLY A 112 -45.25 6.55 3.60
N ALA A 113 -45.45 6.43 2.28
CA ALA A 113 -46.51 5.60 1.72
C ALA A 113 -46.28 4.12 2.00
N ALA A 114 -47.36 3.34 2.02
CA ALA A 114 -47.33 1.89 2.22
C ALA A 114 -47.71 1.14 0.95
N LEU A 115 -47.28 -0.12 0.86
CA LEU A 115 -47.77 -1.03 -0.18
C LEU A 115 -49.30 -1.22 -0.06
N PRO A 116 -50.01 -1.39 -1.19
CA PRO A 116 -51.41 -1.79 -1.17
C PRO A 116 -51.58 -3.12 -0.41
N PRO A 117 -52.75 -3.35 0.22
CA PRO A 117 -53.05 -4.63 0.84
C PRO A 117 -53.03 -5.75 -0.21
N LEU A 118 -52.60 -6.94 0.19
CA LEU A 118 -52.63 -8.12 -0.68
C LEU A 118 -54.07 -8.41 -1.10
N VAL A 119 -54.28 -8.70 -2.39
CA VAL A 119 -55.58 -9.10 -2.90
C VAL A 119 -55.89 -10.50 -2.36
N PRO A 120 -57.07 -10.74 -1.74
CA PRO A 120 -57.44 -12.06 -1.26
C PRO A 120 -57.42 -13.08 -2.40
N LYS A 121 -56.97 -14.30 -2.09
CA LYS A 121 -57.12 -15.44 -3.00
C LYS A 121 -58.63 -15.67 -3.27
N PRO A 122 -59.05 -15.91 -4.52
CA PRO A 122 -60.44 -16.27 -4.86
C PRO A 122 -60.93 -17.53 -4.13
#